data_AF-A0A847NSY6-F1
#
_entry.id   AF-A0A847NSY6-F1
#
_cell.length_a   1.000
_cell.length_b   1.000
_cell.length_c   1.000
_cell.angle_alpha   90.00
_cell.angle_beta   90.00
_cell.angle_gamma   90.00
#
_symmetry.space_group_name_H-M   'P 1'
#
loop_
_entity.id
_entity.type
_entity.pdbx_description
1 polymer ?
#
loop_
_entity_poly.entity_id
_entity_poly.type
_entity_poly.pdbx_seq_one_letter_code
_entity_poly.pdbx_strand_id
1 'polypeptide(L)' 'YIFILIVNYLINPLFNLFIFNFKNIVYALISLFLILITGNYLLVETKKLDRKSSLYIIPYLVLIIYLIITMIYIMYLL' A
#
# COMPACT_ATOMS: atom_id res chain seq x y z
N TYR A 1 7.79 -13.62 6.24
CA TYR A 1 7.15 -12.61 7.13
C TYR A 1 7.99 -11.34 7.39
N ILE A 2 9.02 -11.34 8.25
CA ILE A 2 9.71 -10.10 8.72
C ILE A 2 10.24 -9.23 7.58
N PHE A 3 10.90 -9.84 6.59
CA PHE A 3 11.41 -9.12 5.43
C PHE A 3 10.30 -8.37 4.67
N ILE A 4 9.16 -9.03 4.42
CA ILE A 4 8.02 -8.44 3.71
C ILE A 4 7.38 -7.31 4.52
N LEU A 5 7.33 -7.46 5.84
CA LEU A 5 6.86 -6.40 6.74
C LEU A 5 7.75 -5.16 6.65
N ILE A 6 9.08 -5.33 6.72
CA ILE A 6 10.04 -4.22 6.61
C ILE A 6 9.92 -3.54 5.24
N VAL A 7 9.83 -4.32 4.17
CA VAL A 7 9.67 -3.78 2.81
C VAL A 7 8.38 -2.98 2.71
N ASN A 8 7.24 -3.51 3.16
CA ASN A 8 5.96 -2.79 3.13
C ASN A 8 6.02 -1.50 3.98
N TYR A 9 6.64 -1.58 5.16
CA TYR A 9 6.83 -0.44 6.06
C TYR A 9 7.68 0.67 5.44
N LEU A 10 8.77 0.34 4.75
CA LEU A 10 9.65 1.34 4.12
C LEU A 10 9.06 1.96 2.86
N ILE A 11 8.24 1.22 2.11
CA ILE A 11 7.59 1.73 0.90
C ILE A 11 6.44 2.69 1.26
N ASN A 12 5.74 2.47 2.38
CA ASN A 12 4.54 3.23 2.73
C ASN A 12 4.78 4.77 2.83
N PRO A 13 5.84 5.27 3.49
CA PRO A 13 6.17 6.70 3.49
C PRO A 13 6.47 7.29 2.10
N LEU A 14 6.87 6.47 1.13
CA LEU A 14 7.17 6.94 -0.23
C LEU A 14 5.93 7.53 -0.90
N PHE A 15 4.73 7.03 -0.58
CA PHE A 15 3.49 7.61 -1.09
C PHE A 15 3.38 9.10 -0.74
N ASN A 16 3.48 9.43 0.56
CA ASN A 16 3.41 10.80 1.03
C ASN A 16 4.51 11.68 0.42
N LEU A 17 5.71 11.13 0.30
CA LEU A 17 6.84 11.83 -0.31
C LEU A 17 6.59 12.13 -1.80
N PHE A 18 6.05 11.18 -2.56
CA PHE A 18 5.74 11.40 -3.98
C PHE A 18 4.56 12.38 -4.18
N ILE A 19 3.50 12.27 -3.38
CA ILE A 19 2.30 13.09 -3.57
C ILE A 19 2.46 14.53 -3.06
N PHE A 20 3.05 14.74 -1.86
CA PHE A 20 3.08 16.06 -1.23
C PHE A 20 4.37 16.82 -1.50
N ASN A 21 5.52 16.14 -1.52
CA ASN A 21 6.81 16.81 -1.72
C ASN A 21 7.12 16.93 -3.21
N PHE A 22 7.05 15.82 -3.96
CA PHE A 22 7.36 15.83 -5.38
C PHE A 22 6.17 16.17 -6.29
N LYS A 23 4.95 16.20 -5.75
CA LYS A 23 3.71 16.52 -6.51
C LYS A 23 3.57 15.66 -7.77
N ASN A 24 4.06 14.42 -7.72
CA ASN A 24 4.06 13.51 -8.87
C ASN A 24 3.09 12.36 -8.62
N ILE A 25 1.92 12.47 -9.25
CA ILE A 25 0.81 11.52 -9.08
C ILE A 25 1.17 10.14 -9.63
N VAL A 26 1.94 10.06 -10.72
CA VAL A 26 2.34 8.78 -11.32
C VAL A 26 3.23 7.98 -10.36
N TYR A 27 4.24 8.61 -9.75
CA TYR A 27 5.08 7.94 -8.76
C TYR A 27 4.32 7.59 -7.48
N ALA A 28 3.37 8.42 -7.05
CA ALA A 28 2.48 8.09 -5.94
C ALA A 28 1.63 6.84 -6.25
N LEU A 29 1.08 6.73 -7.46
CA LEU A 29 0.34 5.55 -7.93
C LEU A 29 1.21 4.28 -7.96
N ILE A 30 2.42 4.37 -8.52
CA ILE A 30 3.37 3.25 -8.54
C ILE A 30 3.68 2.78 -7.11
N SER A 31 3.89 3.73 -6.19
CA SER A 31 4.15 3.39 -4.78
C SER A 31 2.95 2.67 -4.13
N LEU A 32 1.71 3.10 -4.40
CA LEU A 32 0.51 2.44 -3.89
C LEU A 32 0.36 1.01 -4.42
N PHE A 33 0.67 0.77 -5.70
CA PHE A 33 0.67 -0.60 -6.25
C PHE A 33 1.72 -1.49 -5.58
N LEU A 34 2.92 -0.95 -5.32
CA LEU A 34 3.95 -1.69 -4.59
C LEU A 34 3.51 -2.00 -3.14
N ILE A 35 2.86 -1.05 -2.47
CA ILE A 35 2.28 -1.26 -1.13
C ILE A 35 1.19 -2.33 -1.17
N LEU A 36 0.32 -2.32 -2.19
CA LEU A 36 -0.74 -3.31 -2.37
C LEU A 36 -0.17 -4.71 -2.59
N ILE A 37 0.83 -4.86 -3.46
CA ILE A 37 1.49 -6.15 -3.74
C ILE A 37 2.12 -6.67 -2.45
N THR A 38 2.96 -5.87 -1.81
CA THR A 38 3.67 -6.29 -0.59
C THR A 38 2.71 -6.53 0.59
N GLY A 39 1.61 -5.78 0.68
CA GLY A 39 0.55 -5.98 1.67
C GLY A 39 -0.20 -7.30 1.47
N ASN A 40 -0.48 -7.69 0.23
CA ASN A 40 -1.08 -9.00 -0.07
C ASN A 40 -0.14 -10.15 0.30
N TYR A 41 1.15 -10.03 -0.01
CA TYR A 41 2.15 -10.99 0.46
C TYR A 41 2.22 -11.05 1.99
N LEU A 42 2.13 -9.90 2.66
CA LEU A 42 2.11 -9.82 4.13
C LEU A 42 0.88 -10.52 4.71
N LEU A 43 -0.29 -10.38 4.08
CA LEU A 43 -1.52 -11.07 4.47
C LEU A 43 -1.37 -12.58 4.37
N VAL A 44 -0.82 -13.08 3.26
CA VAL A 44 -0.60 -14.52 3.05
C VAL A 44 0.37 -15.07 4.10
N GLU A 45 1.44 -14.35 4.38
CA GLU A 45 2.48 -14.77 5.33
C GLU A 45 2.01 -14.73 6.78
N THR A 46 1.27 -13.69 7.18
CA THR A 46 0.69 -13.62 8.53
C THR A 46 -0.39 -14.66 8.74
N LYS A 47 -1.20 -14.96 7.73
CA LYS A 47 -2.24 -16.00 7.82
C LYS A 47 -1.67 -17.39 8.12
N LYS A 48 -0.44 -17.68 7.67
CA LYS A 48 0.29 -18.93 8.00
C LYS A 48 0.70 -19.00 9.48
N LEU A 49 0.92 -17.84 10.12
CA LEU A 49 1.37 -17.74 11.51
C LEU A 49 0.19 -17.65 12.48
N ASP A 50 -0.73 -16.71 12.23
CA ASP A 50 -1.95 -16.52 12.99
C ASP A 50 -3.07 -15.95 12.12
N ARG A 51 -4.16 -16.72 12.03
CA ARG A 51 -5.35 -16.33 11.26
C ARG A 51 -6.03 -15.09 11.83
N LYS A 52 -6.06 -14.91 13.16
CA LYS A 52 -6.69 -13.73 13.78
C LYS A 52 -5.91 -12.46 13.45
N SER A 53 -4.59 -12.49 13.63
CA SER A 53 -3.72 -11.36 13.29
C SER A 53 -3.78 -10.96 11.82
N SER A 54 -3.91 -11.93 10.90
CA SER A 54 -4.03 -11.63 9.47
C SER A 54 -5.27 -10.79 9.11
N LEU A 55 -6.35 -10.87 9.90
CA LEU A 55 -7.56 -10.09 9.65
C LEU A 55 -7.34 -8.59 9.81
N TYR A 56 -6.36 -8.16 10.62
CA TYR A 56 -6.03 -6.73 10.77
C TYR A 56 -5.37 -6.12 9.52
N ILE A 57 -4.85 -6.94 8.60
CA ILE A 57 -4.27 -6.46 7.34
C ILE A 57 -5.36 -6.15 6.30
N ILE A 58 -6.54 -6.76 6.41
CA ILE A 58 -7.66 -6.53 5.49
C ILE A 58 -8.07 -5.05 5.43
N PRO A 59 -8.36 -4.35 6.55
CA PRO A 59 -8.74 -2.93 6.49
C PRO A 59 -7.62 -2.05 5.91
N TYR A 60 -6.36 -2.42 6.14
CA TYR A 60 -5.22 -1.74 5.51
C TYR A 60 -5.23 -1.90 3.98
N LEU A 61 -5.46 -3.11 3.45
CA LEU A 61 -5.55 -3.32 2.01
C LEU A 61 -6.74 -2.58 1.37
N VAL A 62 -7.88 -2.53 2.07
CA VAL A 62 -9.05 -1.76 1.61
C VAL A 62 -8.71 -0.27 1.50
N LEU A 63 -8.00 0.29 2.48
CA LEU A 63 -7.52 1.68 2.43
C LEU A 63 -6.60 1.91 1.22
N ILE A 64 -5.66 1.01 0.94
CA ILE A 64 -4.76 1.14 -0.21
C ILE A 64 -5.52 1.10 -1.54
N ILE A 65 -6.51 0.22 -1.68
CA ILE A 65 -7.38 0.16 -2.86
C ILE A 65 -8.14 1.48 -3.03
N TYR A 66 -8.72 2.00 -1.95
CA TYR A 66 -9.39 3.29 -1.97
C TYR A 66 -8.45 4.41 -2.45
N LEU A 67 -7.23 4.49 -1.91
CA LEU A 67 -6.22 5.48 -2.32
C LEU A 67 -5.85 5.35 -3.80
N ILE A 68 -5.73 4.13 -4.34
CA ILE A 68 -5.46 3.91 -5.77
C ILE A 68 -6.59 4.49 -6.62
N ILE A 69 -7.85 4.21 -6.26
CA ILE A 69 -9.02 4.74 -6.97
C ILE A 69 -9.03 6.27 -6.90
N THR A 70 -8.77 6.85 -5.73
CA THR A 70 -8.69 8.31 -5.55
C THR A 70 -7.57 8.92 -6.41
N MET A 71 -6.39 8.32 -6.46
CA MET A 71 -5.29 8.82 -7.28
C MET A 71 -5.59 8.74 -8.79
N ILE A 72 -6.22 7.66 -9.25
CA ILE A 72 -6.68 7.53 -10.65
C ILE A 72 -7.71 8.61 -10.97
N TYR A 73 -8.65 8.85 -10.05
CA TYR A 73 -9.65 9.90 -10.23
C TYR A 73 -9.04 11.30 -10.29
N ILE A 74 -8.07 11.60 -9.40
CA ILE A 74 -7.33 12.86 -9.43
C ILE A 74 -6.56 13.01 -10.75
N MET A 75 -5.94 11.94 -11.24
CA MET A 75 -5.22 11.93 -12.52
C MET A 75 -6.15 12.17 -13.72
N TYR A 76 -7.42 11.77 -13.65
CA TYR A 76 -8.42 12.05 -14.69
C TYR A 76 -8.94 13.50 -14.66
N LEU A 77 -8.93 14.14 -13.48
CA LEU A 77 -9.39 15.52 -13.31
C LEU A 77 -8.36 16.58 -13.72
N LEU A 78 -7.07 16.22 -13.71
CA LEU A 78 -5.95 17.08 -14.08
C LEU A 78 -5.63 16.97 -15.58
#